data_AF-A0A2X2C533-F1
#
_entry.id   AF-A0A2X2C533-F1
#
_cell.length_a   1.000
_cell.length_b   1.000
_cell.length_c   1.000
_cell.angle_alpha   90.00
_cell.angle_beta   90.00
_cell.angle_gamma   90.00
#
_symmetry.space_group_name_H-M   'P 1'
#
loop_
_entity.id
_entity.type
_entity.pdbx_description
1 polymer ?
#
loop_
_entity_poly.entity_id
_entity_poly.type
_entity_poly.pdbx_seq_one_letter_code
_entity_poly.pdbx_strand_id
1 'polypeptide(L)'
;MRVSRRKFVAGIGTVIFFSAPLGSALAAATDKKPIRYAMIHDETRCNGCNICATACRRLNKVPTGMARMDIAHIPLSLKEDNDKYHFF
;
A
#
# COMPACT_ATOMS: atom_id res chain seq x y z
N MET A 1 13.33 37.89 -43.28
CA MET A 1 14.31 37.99 -42.17
C MET A 1 14.25 36.69 -41.37
N ARG A 2 15.28 35.84 -41.41
CA ARG A 2 15.33 34.57 -40.65
C ARG A 2 16.15 34.78 -39.38
N VAL A 3 15.48 34.87 -38.22
CA VAL A 3 16.17 34.97 -36.93
C VAL A 3 16.65 33.57 -36.51
N SER A 4 17.96 33.43 -36.27
CA SER A 4 18.59 32.18 -35.85
C SER A 4 18.24 31.85 -34.40
N ARG A 5 17.84 30.59 -34.13
CA ARG A 5 17.49 30.04 -32.81
C ARG A 5 18.56 30.32 -31.73
N ARG A 6 19.83 30.49 -32.13
CA ARG A 6 20.95 30.82 -31.25
C ARG A 6 20.87 32.23 -30.62
N LYS A 7 20.24 33.20 -31.31
CA LYS A 7 20.09 34.57 -30.77
C LYS A 7 18.94 34.69 -29.76
N PHE A 8 18.00 33.76 -29.75
CA PHE A 8 16.89 33.74 -28.78
C PHE A 8 17.35 33.23 -27.40
N VAL A 9 18.16 32.17 -27.37
CA VAL A 9 18.71 31.60 -26.11
C VAL A 9 19.66 32.59 -25.41
N ALA A 10 20.46 33.32 -26.18
CA ALA A 10 21.33 34.36 -25.64
C ALA A 10 20.57 35.54 -25.02
N GLY A 11 19.35 35.84 -25.50
CA GLY A 11 18.53 36.95 -25.01
C GLY A 11 17.70 36.63 -23.76
N ILE A 12 17.36 35.36 -23.53
CA ILE A 12 16.59 34.93 -22.34
C ILE A 12 17.53 34.58 -21.16
N GLY A 13 18.76 34.12 -21.44
CA GLY A 13 19.70 33.70 -20.41
C GLY A 13 20.19 34.81 -19.47
N THR A 14 20.13 36.08 -19.89
CA THR A 14 20.66 37.20 -19.11
C THR A 14 19.66 37.79 -18.11
N VAL A 15 18.35 37.53 -18.27
CA VAL A 15 17.30 38.13 -17.41
C VAL A 15 17.12 37.35 -16.10
N ILE A 16 17.52 36.09 -16.05
CA ILE A 16 17.29 35.20 -14.89
C ILE A 16 18.34 35.42 -13.78
N PHE A 17 19.50 36.00 -14.07
CA PHE A 17 20.60 36.07 -13.09
C PHE A 17 20.51 37.20 -12.06
N PHE A 18 19.61 38.19 -12.20
CA PHE A 18 19.63 39.40 -11.35
C PHE A 18 18.42 39.62 -10.42
N SER A 19 17.46 38.70 -10.32
CA SER A 19 16.28 38.94 -9.45
C SER A 19 15.73 37.76 -8.64
N ALA A 20 16.40 36.60 -8.63
CA ALA A 20 15.98 35.51 -7.76
C ALA A 20 16.87 35.47 -6.50
N PRO A 21 16.35 35.70 -5.27
CA PRO A 21 17.10 35.31 -4.09
C PRO A 21 17.38 33.81 -4.19
N LEU A 22 18.65 33.44 -3.99
CA LEU A 22 19.10 32.07 -3.76
C LEU A 22 18.46 31.57 -2.45
N GLY A 23 17.15 31.33 -2.48
CA GLY A 23 16.50 30.45 -1.54
C GLY A 23 16.92 29.05 -1.91
N SER A 24 18.01 28.57 -1.32
CA SER A 24 18.30 27.14 -1.23
C SER A 24 17.12 26.50 -0.52
N ALA A 25 16.08 26.15 -1.28
CA ALA A 25 15.12 25.15 -0.88
C ALA A 25 15.89 23.83 -0.91
N LEU A 26 16.76 23.63 0.08
CA LEU A 26 17.05 22.32 0.62
C LEU A 26 15.69 21.81 1.08
N ALA A 27 14.97 21.18 0.15
CA ALA A 27 13.92 20.27 0.49
C ALA A 27 14.62 19.22 1.37
N ALA A 28 14.57 19.44 2.69
CA ALA A 28 14.78 18.41 3.66
C ALA A 28 13.66 17.40 3.40
N ALA A 29 13.90 16.52 2.42
CA ALA A 29 13.10 15.34 2.20
C ALA A 29 13.23 14.57 3.51
N THR A 30 12.26 14.77 4.39
CA THR A 30 12.14 13.97 5.60
C THR A 30 11.95 12.56 5.08
N ASP A 31 13.00 11.76 5.16
CA ASP A 31 13.05 10.39 4.67
C ASP A 31 12.21 9.51 5.62
N LYS A 32 10.89 9.78 5.66
CA LYS A 32 9.93 9.03 6.43
C LYS A 32 9.68 7.75 5.66
N LYS A 33 10.45 6.71 5.99
CA LYS A 33 10.19 5.35 5.49
C LYS A 33 8.71 5.01 5.76
N PRO A 34 7.96 4.56 4.74
CA PRO A 34 6.55 4.24 4.92
C PRO A 34 6.38 3.07 5.90
N ILE A 35 5.47 3.21 6.85
CA ILE A 35 5.10 2.14 7.77
C ILE A 35 4.39 1.04 6.97
N ARG A 36 4.81 -0.22 7.16
CA ARG A 36 4.22 -1.39 6.51
C ARG A 36 3.49 -2.23 7.56
N TYR A 37 2.18 -2.33 7.42
CA TYR A 37 1.35 -3.15 8.30
C TYR A 37 1.24 -4.58 7.74
N ALA A 38 1.26 -5.56 8.65
CA ALA A 38 1.05 -6.97 8.33
C ALA A 38 0.08 -7.59 9.35
N MET A 39 -0.65 -8.62 8.92
CA MET A 39 -1.49 -9.45 9.77
C MET A 39 -0.91 -10.87 9.75
N ILE A 40 -0.76 -11.48 10.91
CA ILE A 40 -0.28 -12.86 11.05
C ILE A 40 -1.43 -13.69 11.62
N HIS A 41 -1.79 -14.76 10.92
CA HIS A 41 -2.79 -15.73 11.34
C HIS A 41 -2.07 -17.08 11.54
N ASP A 42 -2.04 -17.56 12.77
CA ASP A 42 -1.45 -18.86 13.11
C ASP A 42 -2.53 -19.94 13.11
N GLU A 43 -2.55 -20.74 12.05
CA GLU A 43 -3.54 -21.78 11.86
C GLU A 43 -3.36 -22.97 12.81
N THR A 44 -2.15 -23.18 13.37
CA THR A 44 -1.92 -24.26 14.34
C THR A 44 -2.65 -24.03 15.67
N ARG A 45 -3.00 -22.77 15.95
CA ARG A 45 -3.75 -22.34 17.14
C ARG A 45 -5.19 -21.96 16.82
N CYS A 46 -5.53 -21.80 15.55
CA CYS A 46 -6.88 -21.45 15.15
C CYS A 46 -7.81 -22.64 15.35
N ASN A 47 -8.83 -22.47 16.18
CA ASN A 47 -9.80 -23.50 16.51
C ASN A 47 -11.15 -23.34 15.78
N GLY A 48 -11.24 -22.40 14.83
CA GLY A 48 -12.48 -22.17 14.09
C GLY A 48 -13.62 -21.53 14.89
N CYS A 49 -13.36 -20.90 16.04
CA CYS A 49 -14.41 -20.33 16.90
C CYS A 49 -15.24 -19.17 16.29
N ASN A 50 -14.84 -18.66 15.13
CA ASN A 50 -15.53 -17.59 14.38
C ASN A 50 -15.70 -16.25 15.13
N ILE A 51 -14.94 -16.03 16.19
CA ILE A 51 -14.97 -14.80 16.98
C ILE A 51 -14.38 -13.63 16.18
N CYS A 52 -13.31 -13.86 15.42
CA CYS A 52 -12.67 -12.86 14.58
C CYS A 52 -13.63 -12.27 13.52
N ALA A 53 -14.36 -13.11 12.78
CA ALA A 53 -15.33 -12.66 11.79
C ALA A 53 -16.51 -11.93 12.44
N THR A 54 -17.01 -12.44 13.58
CA THR A 54 -18.08 -11.80 14.35
C THR A 54 -17.68 -10.41 14.84
N ALA A 55 -16.47 -10.28 15.38
CA ALA A 55 -15.92 -8.99 15.81
C ALA A 55 -15.78 -8.03 14.62
N CYS A 56 -15.25 -8.49 13.50
CA CYS A 56 -15.14 -7.71 12.27
C CYS A 56 -16.52 -7.20 11.80
N ARG A 57 -17.54 -8.06 11.79
CA ARG A 57 -18.92 -7.69 11.42
C ARG A 57 -19.50 -6.62 12.34
N ARG A 58 -19.38 -6.80 13.67
CA ARG A 58 -19.91 -5.86 14.67
C ARG A 58 -19.22 -4.50 14.59
N LEU A 59 -17.89 -4.49 14.55
CA LEU A 59 -17.09 -3.26 14.54
C LEU A 59 -17.35 -2.44 13.27
N ASN A 60 -17.43 -3.11 12.12
CA ASN A 60 -17.60 -2.45 10.83
C ASN A 60 -19.08 -2.34 10.37
N LYS A 61 -20.04 -2.76 11.21
CA LYS A 61 -21.48 -2.76 10.89
C LYS A 61 -21.78 -3.41 9.54
N VAL A 62 -21.19 -4.57 9.27
CA VAL A 62 -21.31 -5.23 7.96
C VAL A 62 -22.77 -5.66 7.74
N PRO A 63 -23.37 -5.34 6.58
CA PRO A 63 -24.75 -5.73 6.26
C PRO A 63 -24.96 -7.24 6.26
N THR A 64 -26.21 -7.65 6.50
CA THR A 64 -26.64 -9.04 6.37
C THR A 64 -26.41 -9.55 4.94
N GLY A 65 -25.92 -10.79 4.82
CA GLY A 65 -25.56 -11.40 3.52
C GLY A 65 -24.18 -11.00 2.99
N MET A 66 -23.43 -10.15 3.68
CA MET A 66 -22.07 -9.76 3.30
C MET A 66 -21.04 -10.18 4.36
N ALA A 67 -19.81 -10.42 3.91
CA ALA A 67 -18.66 -10.69 4.77
C ALA A 67 -17.46 -9.83 4.37
N ARG A 68 -16.75 -9.29 5.35
CA ARG A 68 -15.41 -8.67 5.16
C ARG A 68 -14.28 -9.62 5.53
N MET A 69 -14.59 -10.57 6.41
CA MET A 69 -13.72 -11.62 6.95
C MET A 69 -14.64 -12.78 7.29
N ASP A 70 -14.24 -13.99 6.95
CA ASP A 70 -14.95 -15.23 7.27
C ASP A 70 -13.95 -16.39 7.34
N ILE A 71 -14.36 -17.51 7.92
CA ILE A 71 -13.54 -18.73 7.98
C ILE A 71 -13.90 -19.62 6.80
N ALA A 72 -12.89 -20.02 6.02
CA ALA A 72 -13.08 -20.95 4.91
C ALA A 72 -13.38 -22.36 5.43
N HIS A 73 -14.54 -22.91 5.08
CA HIS A 73 -14.91 -24.29 5.39
C HIS A 73 -14.53 -25.19 4.21
N ILE A 74 -13.33 -25.77 4.26
CA ILE A 74 -12.85 -26.67 3.22
C ILE A 74 -13.20 -28.10 3.62
N PRO A 75 -13.91 -28.86 2.77
CA PRO A 75 -14.18 -30.26 3.04
C PRO A 75 -12.85 -31.02 3.05
N LEU A 76 -12.56 -31.73 4.13
CA LEU A 76 -11.43 -32.66 4.17
C LEU A 76 -11.71 -33.77 3.15
N SER A 77 -10.90 -33.86 2.09
CA SER A 77 -10.94 -35.03 1.22
C SER A 77 -10.44 -36.22 2.02
N LEU A 78 -11.35 -37.13 2.38
CA LEU A 78 -10.98 -38.41 2.96
C LEU A 78 -10.11 -39.16 1.94
N LYS A 79 -8.86 -39.43 2.32
CA LYS A 79 -7.72 -39.96 1.55
C LYS A 79 -6.94 -38.93 0.73
N GLU A 80 -5.79 -38.54 1.27
CA GLU A 80 -4.54 -39.17 0.86
C GLU A 80 -3.58 -39.22 2.06
N ASP A 81 -2.90 -40.36 2.16
CA ASP A 81 -1.92 -40.74 3.17
C ASP A 81 -0.69 -39.83 3.13
N ASN A 82 -0.80 -38.63 3.68
CA ASN A 82 0.30 -37.75 4.12
C ASN A 82 -0.35 -36.49 4.69
N ASP A 83 -0.22 -36.24 5.99
CA ASP A 83 -0.70 -35.06 6.72
C ASP A 83 -0.08 -33.75 6.19
N LYS A 84 -0.43 -33.35 4.96
CA LYS A 84 -0.12 -32.04 4.41
C LYS A 84 -1.17 -31.09 4.94
N TYR A 85 -0.85 -30.44 6.04
CA TYR A 85 -1.55 -29.24 6.48
C TYR A 85 -1.55 -28.25 5.31
N HIS A 86 -2.72 -28.01 4.72
CA HIS A 86 -2.90 -26.93 3.77
C HIS A 86 -2.95 -25.64 4.58
N PHE A 87 -1.78 -25.00 4.73
CA PHE A 87 -1.70 -23.67 5.31
C PHE A 87 -2.17 -22.65 4.25
N PHE A 88 -3.19 -21.85 4.54
CA PHE A 88 -3.70 -20.82 3.63
C PHE A 88 -3.18 -19.42 3.97
#